data_AF-A0AAJ7N304-F1
#
_entry.id   AF-A0AAJ7N304-F1
#
_cell.length_a   1.000
_cell.length_b   1.000
_cell.length_c   1.000
_cell.angle_alpha   90.00
_cell.angle_beta   90.00
_cell.angle_gamma   90.00
#
_symmetry.space_group_name_H-M   'P 1'
#
loop_
_entity.id
_entity.type
_entity.pdbx_description
1 polymer ?
#
loop_
_entity_poly.entity_id
_entity_poly.type
_entity_poly.pdbx_seq_one_letter_code
_entity_poly.pdbx_strand_id
1 'polypeptide(L)'
;MTSSVLALLGLILATASAELTSRVVRTKYGELSGVIMALDRQHLEGVEVYRGVPYASPPTGSLRFMPPVSGALWRGVKVADKFGPVCPQRLPELSDKMPKGRVEYLRRLLPYLRNQSEDCLYLNIYVPVQVTMNMRGPVNSPGKTLNSSE
;
A
#
# COMPACT_ATOMS: atom_id res chain seq x y z
N MET A 1 55.51 17.67 -22.16
CA MET A 1 54.97 16.41 -21.62
C MET A 1 53.54 16.66 -21.18
N THR A 2 52.59 16.59 -22.12
CA THR A 2 51.17 16.88 -21.89
C THR A 2 50.47 15.57 -21.48
N SER A 3 50.07 15.45 -20.23
CA SER A 3 49.28 14.30 -19.77
C SER A 3 47.81 14.70 -19.71
N SER A 4 47.05 14.26 -20.71
CA SER A 4 45.61 14.46 -20.82
C SER A 4 44.89 13.46 -19.92
N VAL A 5 44.23 13.94 -18.86
CA VAL A 5 43.37 13.12 -18.01
C VAL A 5 41.96 13.13 -18.60
N LEU A 6 41.55 12.05 -19.27
CA LEU A 6 40.15 11.82 -19.64
C LEU A 6 39.37 11.40 -18.39
N ALA A 7 38.53 12.29 -17.86
CA ALA A 7 37.53 11.95 -16.86
C ALA A 7 36.33 11.27 -17.54
N LEU A 8 36.15 9.97 -17.31
CA LEU A 8 34.97 9.22 -17.73
C LEU A 8 33.74 9.73 -16.94
N LEU A 9 32.82 10.43 -17.59
CA LEU A 9 31.47 10.64 -17.06
C LEU A 9 30.71 9.31 -17.11
N GLY A 10 30.60 8.62 -15.98
CA GLY A 10 29.73 7.44 -15.85
C GLY A 10 28.26 7.86 -15.80
N LEU A 11 27.49 7.49 -16.82
CA LEU A 11 26.04 7.67 -16.84
C LEU A 11 25.39 6.65 -15.89
N ILE A 12 25.00 7.09 -14.69
CA ILE A 12 24.21 6.28 -13.76
C ILE A 12 22.79 6.19 -14.33
N LEU A 13 22.46 5.09 -15.00
CA LEU A 13 21.10 4.78 -15.41
C LEU A 13 20.31 4.36 -14.17
N ALA A 14 19.55 5.29 -13.59
CA ALA A 14 18.63 4.97 -12.50
C ALA A 14 17.50 4.09 -13.07
N THR A 15 17.50 2.80 -12.71
CA THR A 15 16.42 1.89 -13.04
C THR A 15 15.21 2.24 -12.17
N ALA A 16 14.21 2.91 -12.75
CA ALA A 16 12.93 3.14 -12.10
C ALA A 16 12.13 1.84 -12.08
N SER A 17 11.87 1.29 -10.89
CA SER A 17 10.93 0.18 -10.70
C SER A 17 9.52 0.68 -11.04
N ALA A 18 8.93 0.23 -12.15
CA ALA A 18 7.53 0.51 -12.44
C ALA A 18 6.66 -0.41 -11.58
N GLU A 19 6.06 0.12 -10.51
CA GLU A 19 4.97 -0.59 -9.81
C GLU A 19 3.77 -0.67 -10.77
N LEU A 20 3.25 -1.88 -11.01
CA LEU A 20 2.05 -2.04 -11.85
C LEU A 20 0.87 -1.36 -11.17
N THR A 21 0.16 -0.51 -11.90
CA THR A 21 -1.07 0.12 -11.43
C THR A 21 -2.20 -0.91 -11.31
N SER A 22 -2.98 -0.86 -10.22
CA SER A 22 -4.17 -1.73 -10.06
C SER A 22 -5.34 -1.23 -10.92
N ARG A 23 -6.40 -2.04 -11.01
CA ARG A 23 -7.67 -1.59 -11.59
C ARG A 23 -8.19 -0.32 -10.90
N VAL A 24 -8.94 0.48 -11.64
CA VAL A 24 -9.69 1.60 -11.07
C VAL A 24 -10.96 1.05 -10.40
N VAL A 25 -11.15 1.37 -9.13
CA VAL A 25 -12.31 0.99 -8.32
C VAL A 25 -13.16 2.22 -8.04
N ARG A 26 -14.46 2.14 -8.34
CA ARG A 26 -15.42 3.19 -8.02
C ARG A 26 -15.91 3.02 -6.59
N THR A 27 -15.74 4.06 -5.77
CA THR A 27 -16.26 4.13 -4.40
C THR A 27 -17.41 5.14 -4.32
N LYS A 28 -18.06 5.23 -3.16
CA LYS A 28 -19.07 6.28 -2.91
C LYS A 28 -18.50 7.70 -2.91
N TYR A 29 -17.19 7.85 -2.73
CA TYR A 29 -16.52 9.15 -2.63
C TYR A 29 -15.79 9.59 -3.92
N GLY A 30 -15.54 8.65 -4.83
CA GLY A 30 -14.81 8.89 -6.07
C GLY A 30 -14.09 7.63 -6.57
N GLU A 31 -13.32 7.79 -7.64
CA GLU A 31 -12.57 6.69 -8.26
C GLU A 31 -11.18 6.55 -7.62
N LEU A 32 -10.72 5.31 -7.46
CA LEU A 32 -9.50 4.97 -6.73
C LEU A 32 -8.64 4.02 -7.57
N SER A 33 -7.33 4.21 -7.58
CA SER A 33 -6.38 3.27 -8.15
C SER A 33 -5.23 3.06 -7.18
N GLY A 34 -4.77 1.82 -7.03
CA GLY A 34 -3.65 1.43 -6.19
C GLY A 34 -2.53 0.81 -7.02
N VAL A 35 -1.78 -0.09 -6.41
CA VAL A 35 -0.66 -0.80 -7.06
C VAL A 35 -0.81 -2.31 -6.89
N ILE A 36 -0.21 -3.07 -7.79
CA ILE A 36 -0.14 -4.53 -7.70
C ILE A 36 1.22 -4.89 -7.10
N MET A 37 1.19 -5.52 -5.93
CA MET A 37 2.36 -6.09 -5.28
C MET A 37 2.47 -7.57 -5.62
N ALA A 38 3.56 -7.97 -6.27
CA ALA A 38 3.91 -9.38 -6.44
C ALA A 38 4.39 -9.95 -5.10
N LEU A 39 3.98 -11.19 -4.79
CA LEU A 39 4.45 -11.91 -3.62
C LEU A 39 5.62 -12.83 -4.00
N ASP A 40 6.70 -12.80 -3.22
CA ASP A 40 7.96 -13.53 -3.48
C ASP A 40 7.87 -15.03 -3.15
N ARG A 41 6.71 -15.64 -3.43
CA ARG A 41 6.51 -17.09 -3.25
C ARG A 41 5.86 -17.64 -4.49
N GLN A 42 6.50 -18.68 -5.04
CA GLN A 42 5.90 -19.52 -6.08
C GLN A 42 4.52 -19.96 -5.57
N HIS A 43 3.48 -19.76 -6.41
CA HIS A 43 2.06 -20.07 -6.16
C HIS A 43 1.21 -19.03 -5.41
N LEU A 44 1.73 -17.85 -5.06
CA LEU A 44 0.89 -16.77 -4.55
C LEU A 44 0.56 -15.77 -5.66
N GLU A 45 -0.73 -15.51 -5.86
CA GLU A 45 -1.18 -14.43 -6.73
C GLU A 45 -0.78 -13.07 -6.15
N GLY A 46 -0.64 -12.07 -7.02
CA GLY A 46 -0.37 -10.70 -6.60
C GLY A 46 -1.49 -10.15 -5.72
N VAL A 47 -1.21 -9.06 -5.03
CA VAL A 47 -2.18 -8.34 -4.19
C VAL A 47 -2.34 -6.93 -4.73
N GLU A 48 -3.58 -6.52 -4.98
CA GLU A 48 -3.91 -5.12 -5.19
C GLU A 48 -3.86 -4.40 -3.84
N VAL A 49 -3.05 -3.36 -3.78
CA VAL A 49 -2.74 -2.61 -2.58
C VAL A 49 -3.17 -1.17 -2.77
N TYR A 50 -4.11 -0.74 -1.93
CA TYR A 50 -4.61 0.62 -1.87
C TYR A 50 -4.20 1.22 -0.53
N ARG A 51 -3.25 2.16 -0.53
CA ARG A 51 -2.71 2.82 0.67
C ARG A 51 -3.22 4.25 0.77
N GLY A 52 -3.50 4.70 1.99
CA GLY A 52 -3.88 6.09 2.24
C GLY A 52 -5.26 6.46 1.69
N VAL A 53 -6.24 5.55 1.76
CA VAL A 53 -7.62 5.80 1.30
C VAL A 53 -8.38 6.57 2.39
N PRO A 54 -8.85 7.81 2.14
CA PRO A 54 -9.59 8.58 3.14
C PRO A 54 -10.97 7.98 3.37
N TYR A 55 -11.36 7.82 4.63
CA TYR A 55 -12.69 7.31 4.99
C TYR A 55 -13.57 8.32 5.74
N ALA A 56 -12.98 9.40 6.24
CA ALA A 56 -13.65 10.47 6.95
C ALA A 56 -12.96 11.82 6.68
N SER A 57 -13.65 12.91 6.99
CA SER A 57 -13.04 14.25 6.99
C SER A 57 -12.02 14.39 8.13
N PRO A 58 -10.94 15.17 7.96
CA PRO A 58 -9.93 15.36 8.99
C PRO A 58 -10.54 15.90 10.30
N PRO A 59 -10.27 15.30 11.47
CA PRO A 59 -10.82 15.71 12.75
C PRO A 59 -10.05 16.91 13.34
N THR A 60 -9.78 17.94 12.53
CA THR A 60 -9.02 19.13 12.91
C THR A 60 -9.94 20.33 13.16
N GLY A 61 -9.42 21.34 13.85
CA GLY A 61 -10.17 22.58 14.13
C GLY A 61 -11.49 22.31 14.86
N SER A 62 -12.60 22.75 14.28
CA SER A 62 -13.96 22.57 14.85
C SER A 62 -14.45 21.12 14.87
N LEU A 63 -13.82 20.22 14.11
CA LEU A 63 -14.15 18.78 14.10
C LEU A 63 -13.37 17.99 15.16
N ARG A 64 -12.43 18.63 15.86
CA ARG A 64 -11.68 17.96 16.93
C ARG A 64 -12.63 17.57 18.06
N PHE A 65 -12.52 16.31 18.51
CA PHE A 65 -13.41 15.70 19.52
C PHE A 65 -14.88 15.53 19.11
N MET A 66 -15.21 15.76 17.83
CA MET A 66 -16.51 15.41 17.27
C MET A 66 -16.48 13.99 16.68
N PRO A 67 -17.64 13.33 16.53
CA PRO A 67 -17.74 12.10 15.76
C PRO A 67 -17.20 12.29 14.33
N PRO A 68 -16.55 11.27 13.73
CA PRO A 68 -16.09 11.35 12.36
C PRO A 68 -17.23 11.67 11.38
N VAL A 69 -16.99 12.64 10.50
CA VAL A 69 -17.93 13.02 9.44
C VAL A 69 -17.45 12.43 8.12
N SER A 70 -18.40 12.13 7.21
CA SER A 70 -18.05 11.65 5.87
C SER A 70 -17.03 12.56 5.18
N GLY A 71 -16.08 11.95 4.46
CA GLY A 71 -15.08 12.68 3.67
C GLY A 71 -15.68 13.40 2.47
N ALA A 72 -14.95 14.40 1.96
CA ALA A 72 -15.30 15.09 0.72
C ALA A 72 -15.21 14.16 -0.49
N LEU A 73 -16.08 14.40 -1.48
CA LEU A 73 -15.96 13.77 -2.79
C LEU A 73 -14.74 14.32 -3.53
N TRP A 74 -14.05 13.48 -4.29
CA TRP A 74 -12.97 13.91 -5.18
C TRP A 74 -13.32 13.69 -6.65
N ARG A 75 -12.73 14.50 -7.53
CA ARG A 75 -12.87 14.36 -8.99
C ARG A 75 -11.68 13.61 -9.56
N GLY A 76 -11.94 12.83 -10.61
CA GLY A 76 -10.93 11.99 -11.26
C GLY A 76 -10.53 10.79 -10.39
N VAL A 77 -9.43 10.14 -10.80
CA VAL A 77 -8.90 8.95 -10.12
C VAL A 77 -7.90 9.38 -9.05
N LYS A 78 -8.17 9.02 -7.79
CA LYS A 78 -7.21 9.16 -6.69
C LYS A 78 -6.22 8.00 -6.72
N VAL A 79 -4.94 8.31 -6.83
CA VAL A 79 -3.85 7.34 -6.68
C VAL A 79 -3.61 7.09 -5.18
N ALA A 80 -3.78 5.84 -4.77
CA ALA A 80 -3.67 5.31 -3.41
C ALA A 80 -2.49 4.35 -3.33
N ASP A 81 -1.30 4.85 -3.66
CA ASP A 81 -0.04 4.10 -3.71
C ASP A 81 0.86 4.40 -2.51
N LYS A 82 0.49 5.32 -1.62
CA LYS A 82 1.32 5.78 -0.49
C LYS A 82 0.56 5.72 0.81
N PHE A 83 1.27 5.41 1.90
CA PHE A 83 0.69 5.47 3.24
C PHE A 83 0.28 6.89 3.60
N GLY A 84 -0.92 7.04 4.16
CA GLY A 84 -1.32 8.27 4.86
C GLY A 84 -0.53 8.43 6.16
N PRO A 85 -0.55 9.63 6.77
CA PRO A 85 0.04 9.85 8.10
C PRO A 85 -0.69 9.02 9.16
N VAL A 86 0.05 8.63 10.21
CA VAL A 86 -0.53 8.02 11.41
C VAL A 86 -1.07 9.09 12.35
N CYS A 87 -1.99 8.71 13.24
CA CYS A 87 -2.53 9.64 14.23
C CYS A 87 -1.47 10.05 15.28
N PRO A 88 -1.64 11.22 15.92
CA PRO A 88 -0.70 11.71 16.91
C PRO A 88 -0.56 10.73 18.08
N GLN A 89 0.66 10.29 18.35
CA GLN A 89 0.97 9.32 19.38
C GLN A 89 2.41 9.51 19.88
N ARG A 90 2.67 9.16 21.14
CA ARG A 90 4.03 9.11 21.66
C ARG A 90 4.74 7.92 21.03
N LEU A 91 5.85 8.17 20.33
CA LEU A 91 6.65 7.10 19.77
C LEU A 91 7.34 6.32 20.91
N PRO A 92 7.43 4.99 20.81
CA PRO A 92 8.15 4.21 21.80
C PRO A 92 9.65 4.44 21.66
N GLU A 93 10.32 4.71 22.78
CA GLU A 93 11.77 4.80 22.85
C GLU A 93 12.38 3.40 22.91
N LEU A 94 13.41 3.16 22.10
CA LEU A 94 14.15 1.90 22.14
C LEU A 94 15.08 1.91 23.35
N SER A 95 15.05 0.83 24.13
CA SER A 95 15.93 0.65 25.29
C SER A 95 16.60 -0.71 25.22
N ASP A 96 17.88 -0.76 25.60
CA ASP A 96 18.66 -2.01 25.69
C ASP A 96 18.14 -2.95 26.79
N LYS A 97 17.29 -2.45 27.70
CA LYS A 97 16.62 -3.26 28.73
C LYS A 97 15.41 -4.05 28.19
N MET A 98 15.02 -3.85 26.94
CA MET A 98 13.89 -4.55 26.33
C MET A 98 14.28 -5.93 25.78
N PRO A 99 13.33 -6.88 25.70
CA PRO A 99 13.54 -8.13 24.97
C PRO A 99 13.93 -7.86 23.50
N LYS A 100 14.92 -8.61 22.99
CA LYS A 100 15.46 -8.43 21.62
C LYS A 100 14.37 -8.42 20.55
N GLY A 101 13.40 -9.35 20.64
CA GLY A 101 12.29 -9.41 19.69
C GLY A 101 11.40 -8.16 19.70
N ARG A 102 11.22 -7.52 20.86
CA ARG A 102 10.48 -6.25 20.97
C ARG A 102 11.25 -5.11 20.31
N VAL A 103 12.57 -5.04 20.53
CA VAL A 103 13.43 -4.03 19.91
C VAL A 103 13.39 -4.18 18.39
N GLU A 104 13.51 -5.40 17.87
CA GLU A 104 13.46 -5.66 16.44
C GLU A 104 12.10 -5.30 15.82
N TYR A 105 11.01 -5.69 16.47
CA TYR A 105 9.66 -5.33 16.06
C TYR A 105 9.48 -3.80 15.96
N LEU A 106 9.87 -3.07 17.01
CA LEU A 106 9.77 -1.61 17.01
C LEU A 106 10.67 -0.96 15.97
N ARG A 107 11.90 -1.47 15.75
CA ARG A 107 12.79 -0.96 14.68
C ARG A 107 12.14 -1.04 13.30
N ARG A 108 11.40 -2.12 13.01
CA ARG A 108 10.67 -2.27 11.74
C ARG A 108 9.47 -1.33 11.63
N LEU A 109 8.79 -1.03 12.74
CA LEU A 109 7.61 -0.18 12.75
C LEU A 109 7.91 1.32 12.76
N LEU A 110 8.94 1.75 13.50
CA LEU A 110 9.22 3.16 13.76
C LEU A 110 9.25 4.04 12.50
N PRO A 111 9.82 3.62 11.35
CA PRO A 111 9.78 4.43 10.12
C PRO A 111 8.36 4.80 9.68
N TYR A 112 7.38 3.91 9.87
CA TYR A 112 5.98 4.13 9.50
C TYR A 112 5.22 5.02 10.49
N LEU A 113 5.73 5.18 11.72
CA LEU A 113 5.07 5.96 12.77
C LEU A 113 5.52 7.43 12.84
N ARG A 114 6.58 7.80 12.10
CA ARG A 114 7.19 9.14 12.17
C ARG A 114 6.33 10.23 11.55
N ASN A 115 5.62 9.93 10.46
CA ASN A 115 4.76 10.89 9.79
C ASN A 115 3.41 10.97 10.52
N GLN A 116 3.32 11.88 11.50
CA GLN A 116 2.12 12.07 12.31
C GLN A 116 1.35 13.33 11.89
N SER A 117 0.02 13.23 11.88
CA SER A 117 -0.89 14.35 11.63
C SER A 117 -2.23 14.09 12.32
N GLU A 118 -2.95 15.15 12.72
CA GLU A 118 -4.37 15.00 13.13
C GLU A 118 -5.27 14.62 11.94
N ASP A 119 -4.89 15.00 10.72
CA ASP A 119 -5.45 14.43 9.50
C ASP A 119 -4.87 13.03 9.27
N CYS A 120 -5.40 12.01 9.96
CA CYS A 120 -4.91 10.63 9.92
C CYS A 120 -6.01 9.59 9.62
N LEU A 121 -7.22 10.01 9.24
CA LEU A 121 -8.35 9.10 9.03
C LEU A 121 -8.31 8.43 7.66
N TYR A 122 -7.30 7.57 7.49
CA TYR A 122 -7.03 6.79 6.28
C TYR A 122 -7.05 5.28 6.55
N LEU A 123 -7.37 4.50 5.52
CA LEU A 123 -7.32 3.04 5.53
C LEU A 123 -6.32 2.54 4.48
N ASN A 124 -5.77 1.36 4.73
CA ASN A 124 -5.01 0.59 3.75
C ASN A 124 -5.79 -0.70 3.46
N ILE A 125 -5.98 -1.02 2.18
CA ILE A 125 -6.80 -2.15 1.71
C ILE A 125 -5.91 -3.05 0.86
N TYR A 126 -5.95 -4.35 1.15
CA TYR A 126 -5.16 -5.38 0.48
C TYR A 126 -6.13 -6.44 -0.04
N VAL A 127 -6.20 -6.58 -1.36
CA VAL A 127 -7.14 -7.49 -2.02
C VAL A 127 -6.34 -8.43 -2.93
N PRO A 128 -6.50 -9.76 -2.85
CA PRO A 128 -5.90 -10.66 -3.83
C PRO A 128 -6.31 -10.24 -5.25
N VAL A 129 -5.36 -10.24 -6.19
CA VAL A 129 -5.63 -9.96 -7.60
C VAL A 129 -6.60 -11.03 -8.09
N GLN A 130 -7.78 -10.62 -8.57
CA GLN A 130 -8.69 -11.56 -9.21
C GLN A 130 -8.20 -11.82 -10.64
N VAL A 131 -7.67 -13.01 -10.89
CA VAL A 131 -7.44 -13.47 -12.26
C VAL A 131 -8.81 -13.79 -12.86
N THR A 132 -9.42 -12.82 -13.56
CA THR A 132 -10.54 -13.14 -14.44
C THR A 132 -10.00 -13.98 -15.58
N MET A 133 -10.04 -15.30 -15.43
CA MET A 133 -9.88 -16.24 -16.53
C MET A 133 -10.99 -15.94 -17.53
N ASN A 134 -10.71 -15.10 -18.53
CA ASN A 134 -11.57 -14.92 -19.68
C ASN A 134 -11.48 -16.22 -20.50
N MET A 135 -12.20 -17.26 -20.06
CA MET A 135 -12.29 -18.54 -20.75
C MET A 135 -13.09 -18.34 -22.05
N ARG A 136 -12.42 -17.81 -23.07
CA ARG A 136 -12.76 -18.05 -24.49
C ARG A 136 -11.73 -19.00 -25.09
N GLY A 137 -11.60 -20.17 -24.48
CA GLY A 137 -10.90 -21.33 -25.04
C GLY A 137 -11.49 -22.58 -24.38
N PRO A 138 -11.75 -23.67 -25.13
CA PRO A 138 -12.36 -24.85 -24.56
C PRO A 138 -11.33 -25.55 -23.67
N VAL A 139 -11.46 -25.39 -22.36
CA VAL A 139 -10.64 -26.11 -21.38
C VAL A 139 -11.49 -27.25 -20.83
N ASN A 140 -11.23 -28.47 -21.32
CA ASN A 140 -11.60 -29.69 -20.60
C ASN A 140 -10.86 -29.69 -19.26
N SER A 141 -11.57 -29.39 -18.18
CA SER A 141 -11.07 -29.59 -16.82
C SER A 141 -11.55 -30.95 -16.30
N PRO A 142 -10.68 -31.81 -15.73
CA PRO A 142 -11.12 -33.02 -15.05
C PRO A 142 -11.85 -32.61 -13.77
N GLY A 143 -13.12 -33.03 -13.66
CA GLY A 143 -13.99 -32.72 -12.54
C GLY A 143 -13.44 -33.26 -11.21
N LYS A 144 -13.37 -32.39 -10.21
CA LYS A 144 -13.40 -32.80 -8.80
C LYS A 144 -14.85 -32.71 -8.34
N THR A 145 -15.51 -33.86 -8.25
CA THR A 145 -16.74 -34.03 -7.50
C THR A 145 -16.43 -33.88 -6.02
N LEU A 146 -16.91 -32.79 -5.40
CA LEU A 146 -17.09 -32.72 -3.96
C LEU A 146 -18.43 -33.39 -3.65
N ASN A 147 -18.33 -34.65 -3.26
CA ASN A 147 -19.39 -35.42 -2.63
C ASN A 147 -19.66 -34.86 -1.24
N SER A 148 -20.79 -34.16 -1.10
CA SER A 148 -21.47 -33.94 0.16
C SER A 148 -22.20 -35.23 0.54
N SER A 149 -21.77 -35.86 1.64
CA SER A 149 -22.55 -36.88 2.34
C SER A 149 -22.58 -36.51 3.81
N GLU A 150 -23.83 -36.29 4.29
CA GLU A 150 -24.37 -36.27 5.66
C GLU A 150 -23.66 -35.49 6.77
#